data_AF-A0A2S9GLN0-F1
#
_entry.id   AF-A0A2S9GLN0-F1
#
_cell.length_a   1.000
_cell.length_b   1.000
_cell.length_c   1.000
_cell.angle_alpha   90.00
_cell.angle_beta   90.00
_cell.angle_gamma   90.00
#
_symmetry.space_group_name_H-M   'P 1'
#
loop_
_entity.id
_entity.type
_entity.pdbx_description
1 polymer ?
#
loop_
_entity_poly.entity_id
_entity_poly.type
_entity_poly.pdbx_seq_one_letter_code
_entity_poly.pdbx_strand_id
1 'polypeptide(L)' 'LGPIRVLVTFPDGNAASAPAKEPLLEALRQKMTQAPNTVSVSRAPMSSGSTDSTADISALR' A
#
# COMPACT_ATOMS: atom_id res chain seq x y z
N LEU A 1 -19.65 5.12 2.43
CA LEU A 1 -18.66 4.71 1.40
C LEU A 1 -17.45 4.17 2.15
N GLY A 2 -17.12 2.89 1.98
CA GLY A 2 -16.05 2.24 2.75
C GLY A 2 -14.64 2.65 2.27
N PRO A 3 -13.59 2.29 3.03
CA PRO A 3 -12.21 2.55 2.64
C PRO A 3 -11.85 1.84 1.32
N ILE A 4 -11.13 2.54 0.46
CA ILE A 4 -10.49 1.95 -0.72
C ILE A 4 -9.29 1.13 -0.25
N ARG A 5 -9.13 -0.09 -0.78
CA ARG A 5 -7.96 -0.95 -0.55
C ARG A 5 -7.21 -1.15 -1.86
N VAL A 6 -5.90 -0.97 -1.80
CA VAL A 6 -4.98 -1.14 -2.93
C VAL A 6 -3.96 -2.20 -2.53
N LEU A 7 -3.98 -3.33 -3.25
CA LEU A 7 -3.04 -4.42 -3.06
C LEU A 7 -1.92 -4.31 -4.10
N VAL A 8 -0.67 -4.28 -3.65
CA VAL A 8 0.53 -4.24 -4.51
C VAL A 8 1.31 -5.53 -4.30
N THR A 9 1.56 -6.27 -5.37
CA THR A 9 2.34 -7.52 -5.34
C THR A 9 3.67 -7.33 -6.06
N PHE A 10 4.78 -7.73 -5.42
CA PHE A 10 6.12 -7.69 -6.00
C PHE A 10 6.55 -9.10 -6.45
N PRO A 11 6.73 -9.36 -7.77
CA PRO A 11 7.05 -10.69 -8.28
C PRO A 11 8.50 -11.11 -8.03
N ASP A 12 9.35 -10.17 -7.64
CA ASP A 12 10.80 -10.31 -7.53
C ASP A 12 11.28 -11.10 -6.27
N GLY A 13 10.37 -11.78 -5.57
CA GLY A 13 10.69 -12.67 -4.44
C GLY A 13 11.11 -11.96 -3.15
N ASN A 14 11.41 -10.66 -3.21
CA ASN A 14 11.67 -9.83 -2.04
C ASN A 14 10.37 -9.44 -1.33
N ALA A 15 10.46 -9.30 -0.01
CA ALA A 15 9.36 -8.81 0.80
C ALA A 15 8.93 -7.41 0.35
N ALA A 16 7.63 -7.12 0.38
CA ALA A 16 7.08 -5.79 0.17
C ALA A 16 7.51 -4.81 1.27
N SER A 17 7.93 -5.32 2.42
CA SER A 17 8.59 -4.59 3.51
C SER A 17 10.06 -4.29 3.25
N ALA A 18 10.66 -4.79 2.14
CA ALA A 18 12.05 -4.55 1.83
C ALA A 18 12.33 -3.04 1.66
N PRO A 19 13.47 -2.53 2.17
CA PRO A 19 13.81 -1.09 2.08
C PRO A 19 13.81 -0.56 0.64
N ALA A 20 14.17 -1.40 -0.33
CA ALA A 20 14.16 -1.04 -1.76
C ALA A 20 12.74 -0.72 -2.30
N LYS A 21 11.68 -1.19 -1.64
CA LYS A 21 10.28 -0.97 -2.03
C LYS A 21 9.65 0.22 -1.30
N GLU A 22 10.26 0.72 -0.23
CA GLU A 22 9.76 1.87 0.51
C GLU A 22 9.58 3.13 -0.34
N PRO A 23 10.54 3.53 -1.21
CA PRO A 23 10.37 4.72 -2.04
C PRO A 23 9.17 4.61 -2.99
N LEU A 24 8.93 3.41 -3.54
CA LEU A 24 7.82 3.15 -4.45
C LEU A 24 6.48 3.13 -3.71
N LEU A 25 6.43 2.52 -2.54
CA LEU A 25 5.24 2.51 -1.69
C LEU A 25 4.90 3.92 -1.20
N GLU A 26 5.89 4.74 -0.84
CA GLU A 26 5.65 6.12 -0.43
C GLU A 26 5.18 6.99 -1.60
N ALA A 27 5.75 6.81 -2.79
CA ALA A 27 5.26 7.48 -4.00
C ALA A 27 3.80 7.09 -4.32
N LEU A 28 3.43 5.82 -4.13
CA LEU A 28 2.06 5.34 -4.30
C LEU A 28 1.12 5.99 -3.27
N ARG A 29 1.56 6.08 -2.01
CA ARG A 29 0.82 6.71 -0.92
C ARG A 29 0.59 8.20 -1.18
N GLN A 30 1.63 8.92 -1.59
CA GLN A 30 1.53 10.33 -1.97
C GLN A 30 0.58 10.53 -3.16
N LYS A 31 0.63 9.66 -4.17
CA LYS A 31 -0.31 9.71 -5.29
C LYS A 31 -1.75 9.43 -4.84
N MET A 32 -1.96 8.50 -3.92
CA MET A 32 -3.29 8.22 -3.36
C MET A 32 -3.82 9.40 -2.54
N THR A 33 -2.96 10.15 -1.83
CA THR A 33 -3.40 11.38 -1.14
C THR A 33 -3.88 12.49 -2.08
N GLN A 34 -3.47 12.47 -3.36
CA GLN A 34 -3.95 13.42 -4.37
C GLN A 34 -5.30 13.02 -4.99
N ALA A 35 -5.83 11.83 -4.67
CA ALA A 35 -7.09 11.38 -5.25
C ALA A 35 -8.28 12.16 -4.67
N PRO A 36 -9.25 12.59 -5.50
CA PRO A 36 -10.42 13.32 -5.03
C PRO A 36 -11.25 12.46 -4.07
N ASN A 37 -11.67 13.08 -2.96
CA ASN A 37 -12.30 12.42 -1.81
C ASN A 37 -11.34 11.40 -1.17
N THR A 38 -10.18 11.87 -0.71
CA THR A 38 -9.24 11.09 0.12
C THR A 38 -8.92 11.93 1.35
N VAL A 39 -9.33 11.43 2.52
CA VAL A 39 -9.13 12.09 3.82
C VAL A 39 -7.84 11.61 4.48
N SER A 40 -7.51 10.33 4.33
CA SER A 40 -6.28 9.77 4.90
C SER A 40 -5.87 8.49 4.17
N VAL A 41 -4.55 8.29 4.03
CA VAL A 41 -3.97 7.07 3.46
C VAL A 41 -3.07 6.42 4.51
N SER A 42 -3.49 5.26 5.01
CA SER A 42 -2.74 4.44 5.96
C SER A 42 -2.06 3.28 5.23
N ARG A 43 -0.80 3.02 5.59
CA ARG A 43 -0.13 1.76 5.29
C ARG A 43 -0.74 0.72 6.23
N ALA A 44 -1.42 -0.29 5.71
CA ALA A 44 -1.92 -1.35 6.54
C ALA A 44 -0.74 -2.23 7.01
N PRO A 45 -0.73 -2.71 8.27
CA PRO A 45 0.23 -3.73 8.68
C PRO A 45 0.01 -4.97 7.80
N MET A 46 1.11 -5.61 7.42
CA MET A 46 1.12 -6.78 6.53
C MET A 46 -0.04 -7.72 6.87
N SER A 47 -0.88 -8.01 5.88
CA SER A 47 -1.93 -9.02 6.02
C SER A 47 -1.24 -10.35 6.30
N SER A 48 -1.39 -10.89 7.51
CA SER A 48 -0.68 -12.08 7.98
C SER A 48 -1.07 -13.38 7.24
N GLY A 49 -1.75 -13.29 6.10
CA GLY A 49 -2.23 -14.38 5.27
C GLY A 49 -1.81 -14.33 3.80
N SER A 50 -0.99 -13.36 3.36
CA SER A 50 -0.40 -13.36 2.01
C SER A 50 1.11 -13.32 2.10
N THR A 51 1.77 -14.10 1.24
CA THR A 51 3.22 -14.08 1.00
C THR A 51 3.85 -12.69 1.15
N ASP A 52 5.00 -12.63 1.83
CA ASP A 52 5.76 -11.41 2.19
C ASP A 52 5.93 -10.41 1.04
N SER A 53 5.80 -10.87 -0.21
CA SER A 53 5.80 -10.10 -1.46
C SER A 53 4.65 -9.10 -1.65
N THR A 54 3.73 -8.95 -0.70
CA THR A 54 2.49 -8.17 -0.88
C THR A 54 2.36 -7.02 0.11
N ALA A 55 2.01 -5.82 -0.36
CA ALA A 55 1.70 -4.64 0.46
C ALA A 55 0.25 -4.18 0.25
N ASP A 56 -0.43 -3.83 1.33
CA ASP A 56 -1.78 -3.26 1.31
C ASP A 56 -1.75 -1.77 1.72
N ILE A 57 -2.38 -0.93 0.90
CA ILE A 57 -2.53 0.50 1.14
C ILE A 57 -4.02 0.82 1.16
N SER A 58 -4.48 1.36 2.28
CA SER A 58 -5.88 1.74 2.48
C SER A 58 -6.06 3.25 2.46
N ALA A 59 -7.01 3.74 1.68
CA ALA A 59 -7.42 5.15 1.62
C ALA A 59 -8.85 5.33 2.14
N LEU A 60 -9.02 6.19 3.13
CA LEU A 60 -10.31 6.67 3.61
C LEU A 60 -10.75 7.85 2.75
N ARG A 61 -12.01 7.84 2.33
CA ARG A 61 -12.61 8.87 1.46
C ARG A 61 -13.47 9.84 2.24
#